data_AF-A0A8S2VHF3-F1
#
_entry.id   AF-A0A8S2VHF3-F1
#
_cell.length_a   1.000
_cell.length_b   1.000
_cell.length_c   1.000
_cell.angle_alpha   90.00
_cell.angle_beta   90.00
_cell.angle_gamma   90.00
#
_symmetry.space_group_name_H-M   'P 1'
#
loop_
_entity.id
_entity.type
_entity.pdbx_description
1 polymer ?
#
loop_
_entity_poly.entity_id
_entity_poly.type
_entity_poly.pdbx_seq_one_letter_code
_entity_poly.pdbx_strand_id
1 'polypeptide(L)' 'MALQLAHYRDSGRFDLTYEASMTRLFRNSRTETVRSCSIESSAWVNAMENSM' A
#
# COMPACT_ATOMS: atom_id res chain seq x y z
N MET A 1 -3.63 5.76 1.86
CA MET A 1 -2.18 5.87 2.11
C MET A 1 -1.80 6.02 3.58
N ALA A 2 -2.74 6.27 4.49
CA ALA A 2 -2.45 6.30 5.93
C ALA A 2 -1.81 5.00 6.47
N LEU A 3 -2.21 3.82 5.98
CA LEU A 3 -1.61 2.55 6.39
C LEU A 3 -0.12 2.44 6.01
N GLN A 4 0.27 2.97 4.85
CA GLN A 4 1.67 2.94 4.41
C GLN A 4 2.54 3.86 5.26
N LEU A 5 2.02 5.03 5.63
CA LEU A 5 2.69 5.94 6.57
C LEU A 5 2.82 5.35 7.97
N ALA A 6 1.73 4.76 8.49
CA ALA A 6 1.74 4.12 9.81
C ALA A 6 2.74 2.97 9.86
N HIS A 7 2.74 2.10 8.84
CA HIS A 7 3.71 1.02 8.75
C HIS A 7 5.14 1.53 8.66
N TYR A 8 5.41 2.53 7.82
CA TYR A 8 6.75 3.09 7.67
C TYR A 8 7.27 3.70 8.98
N ARG A 9 6.41 4.38 9.75
CA ARG A 9 6.75 4.92 11.08
C ARG A 9 7.07 3.82 12.10
N ASP A 10 6.38 2.70 12.03
CA ASP A 10 6.56 1.58 12.97
C ASP A 10 7.79 0.72 12.62
N SER A 11 7.96 0.37 11.33
CA SER A 11 9.01 -0.55 10.87
C SER A 11 10.28 0.12 10.37
N GLY A 12 10.23 1.43 10.07
CA GLY A 12 11.34 2.19 9.49
C GLY A 12 11.67 1.83 8.04
N ARG A 13 10.84 1.03 7.36
CA ARG A 13 11.07 0.61 5.97
C ARG A 13 9.77 0.37 5.22
N PHE A 14 9.85 0.31 3.90
CA PHE A 14 8.74 -0.12 3.05
C PHE A 14 8.74 -1.64 2.91
N ASP A 15 7.58 -2.25 3.13
CA ASP A 15 7.37 -3.69 3.00
C ASP A 15 6.31 -4.00 1.93
N LEU A 16 6.36 -5.22 1.38
CA LEU A 16 5.41 -5.67 0.37
C LEU A 16 4.01 -5.78 0.96
N THR A 17 3.11 -4.89 0.53
CA THR A 17 1.72 -4.89 0.98
C THR A 17 0.85 -5.72 0.04
N TYR A 18 0.09 -6.65 0.62
CA TYR A 18 -0.96 -7.41 -0.06
C TYR A 18 -2.32 -6.80 0.26
N GLU A 19 -3.05 -6.36 -0.76
CA GLU A 19 -4.44 -5.91 -0.62
C GLU A 19 -5.33 -6.72 -1.57
N ALA A 20 -6.39 -7.33 -1.03
CA ALA A 20 -7.32 -8.11 -1.82
C ALA A 20 -8.27 -7.17 -2.59
N SER A 21 -8.26 -7.26 -3.91
CA SER A 21 -9.19 -6.51 -4.78
C SER A 21 -10.18 -7.45 -5.44
N MET A 22 -11.47 -7.15 -5.34
CA MET A 22 -12.51 -8.02 -5.85
C MET A 22 -12.49 -8.10 -7.38
N THR A 23 -12.54 -9.31 -7.95
CA THR A 23 -12.63 -9.51 -9.40
C THR A 23 -13.98 -10.04 -9.86
N ARG A 24 -15.02 -9.86 -9.02
CA ARG A 24 -16.40 -10.37 -9.17
C ARG A 24 -17.10 -10.10 -10.50
N LEU A 25 -16.53 -9.25 -11.36
CA LEU A 25 -16.99 -9.04 -12.73
C LEU A 25 -16.84 -10.30 -13.61
N PHE A 26 -15.89 -11.19 -13.29
CA PHE A 26 -15.62 -12.41 -14.09
C PHE A 26 -16.24 -13.67 -13.46
N ARG A 27 -16.62 -14.66 -14.27
CA ARG A 27 -17.23 -15.91 -13.79
C ARG A 27 -16.25 -16.69 -12.90
N ASN A 28 -16.72 -17.15 -11.74
CA ASN A 28 -15.94 -17.85 -10.71
C ASN A 28 -14.74 -17.08 -10.15
N SER A 29 -14.68 -15.77 -10.40
CA SER A 29 -13.62 -14.92 -9.87
C SER A 29 -13.70 -14.76 -8.36
N ARG A 30 -12.55 -14.52 -7.74
CA ARG A 30 -12.40 -14.25 -6.32
C ARG A 30 -11.81 -12.85 -6.14
N THR A 31 -10.51 -12.80 -5.96
CA THR A 31 -9.76 -11.58 -5.64
C THR A 31 -8.43 -11.62 -6.36
N GLU A 32 -7.96 -10.47 -6.80
CA GLU A 32 -6.59 -10.25 -7.25
C GLU A 32 -5.81 -9.44 -6.20
N THR A 33 -4.49 -9.37 -6.37
CA THR A 33 -3.60 -8.65 -5.46
C THR A 33 -3.34 -7.23 -5.95
N VAL A 34 -3.71 -6.23 -5.15
CA VAL A 34 -3.22 -4.86 -5.32
C VAL A 34 -1.97 -4.68 -4.46
N ARG A 35 -0.92 -4.14 -5.08
CA ARG A 35 0.33 -3.78 -4.40
C ARG A 35 0.31 -2.29 -4.06
N SER A 36 -0.28 -1.96 -2.92
CA SER A 36 -0.55 -0.56 -2.52
C SER A 36 0.70 0.20 -2.08
N CYS A 37 1.79 -0.51 -1.77
CA CYS A 37 3.12 0.09 -1.62
C CYS A 37 3.74 0.31 -3.00
N SER A 38 3.37 1.41 -3.65
CA SER A 38 3.92 1.86 -4.93
C SER A 38 5.00 2.95 -4.75
N ILE A 39 5.66 3.32 -5.85
CA ILE A 39 6.66 4.40 -5.86
C ILE A 39 6.02 5.74 -5.41
N GLU A 40 4.81 6.03 -5.88
CA GLU A 40 4.06 7.24 -5.53
C GLU A 40 3.68 7.24 -4.05
N SER A 41 3.29 6.09 -3.51
CA SER A 41 3.00 5.92 -2.09
C SER A 41 4.24 6.18 -1.24
N SER A 42 5.39 5.59 -1.59
CA SER A 42 6.65 5.80 -0.90
C SER A 42 7.12 7.26 -0.97
N ALA A 43 6.99 7.91 -2.13
CA ALA A 43 7.33 9.33 -2.28
C ALA A 43 6.46 10.21 -1.37
N TRP A 44 5.16 9.94 -1.30
CA TRP A 44 4.25 10.66 -0.42
C TRP A 44 4.57 10.43 1.07
N VAL A 45 4.85 9.20 1.48
CA VAL A 45 5.25 8.88 2.86
C VAL A 45 6.53 9.60 3.24
N ASN A 46 7.56 9.56 2.39
CA ASN A 46 8.81 10.27 2.64
C ASN A 46 8.61 11.79 2.75
N ALA A 47 7.72 12.37 1.93
CA ALA A 47 7.40 13.79 2.03
C ALA A 47 6.72 14.15 3.37
N MET A 48 5.89 13.26 3.90
CA MET A 48 5.23 13.44 5.19
C MET A 48 6.23 13.33 6.36
N GLU A 49 7.20 12.42 6.30
CA GLU A 49 8.24 12.29 7.33
C GLU A 49 9.23 13.47 7.33
N ASN A 50 9.61 13.97 6.16
CA ASN A 50 10.53 15.12 6.05
C ASN A 50 9.88 16.48 6.45
N SER A 51 8.56 16.50 6.67
CA SER A 51 7.82 17.71 7.05
C SER A 51 7.57 17.84 8.56
N MET A 52 8.04 16.87 9.36
CA MET A 52 8.08 16.92 10.83
C MET A 52 9.46 17.36 11.33
#